data_AF-A0A1F3VES4-F1
#
_entry.id   AF-A0A1F3VES4-F1
#
_cell.length_a   1.000
_cell.length_b   1.000
_cell.length_c   1.000
_cell.angle_alpha   90.00
_cell.angle_beta   90.00
_cell.angle_gamma   90.00
#
_symmetry.space_group_name_H-M   'P 1'
#
loop_
_entity.id
_entity.type
_entity.pdbx_description
1 polymer ?
#
loop_
_entity_poly.entity_id
_entity_poly.type
_entity_poly.pdbx_seq_one_letter_code
_entity_poly.pdbx_strand_id
1 'polypeptide(L)'
;MGKDLLSEIINPDDFKLVKSTVLLRNNTSGTEIVDSEQIAIIEISNTSITLRLPQNSCRISHFLDLFIFPYPMKKTISRLPLQGGIKGSLEVIGRVVAITSIDNLDINKKEKEEGNCLTCNCVEIELTQFDAAKWEKFVTQYVEIQDKINRLSGARNS
;
A
#
# COMPACT_ATOMS: atom_id res chain seq x y z
N MET A 1 28.39 -1.50 27.61
CA MET A 1 27.14 -1.19 26.89
C MET A 1 26.62 -2.50 26.32
N GLY A 2 25.46 -2.96 26.81
CA GLY A 2 24.89 -4.24 26.42
C GLY A 2 24.53 -4.25 24.94
N LYS A 3 24.83 -5.35 24.25
CA LYS A 3 24.29 -5.62 22.92
C LYS A 3 22.86 -6.11 23.14
N ASP A 4 21.91 -5.19 23.13
CA ASP A 4 20.49 -5.56 23.17
C ASP A 4 20.20 -6.45 21.95
N LEU A 5 19.62 -7.62 22.20
CA LEU A 5 19.30 -8.56 21.13
C LEU A 5 18.14 -7.97 20.31
N LEU A 6 18.23 -8.05 18.97
CA LEU A 6 17.16 -7.59 18.07
C LEU A 6 15.78 -8.18 18.42
N SER A 7 15.76 -9.39 18.97
CA SER A 7 14.56 -10.07 19.46
C SER A 7 13.92 -9.42 20.70
N GLU A 8 14.67 -8.61 21.45
CA GLU A 8 14.19 -7.88 22.63
C GLU A 8 13.64 -6.50 22.28
N ILE A 9 14.07 -5.94 21.13
CA ILE A 9 13.66 -4.61 20.65
C ILE A 9 12.47 -4.70 19.69
N ILE A 10 12.42 -5.75 18.87
CA ILE A 10 11.44 -5.85 17.80
C ILE A 10 10.25 -6.69 18.26
N ASN A 11 9.08 -6.05 18.36
CA ASN A 11 7.84 -6.77 18.58
C ASN A 11 7.37 -7.36 17.22
N PRO A 12 7.16 -8.68 17.11
CA PRO A 12 6.63 -9.29 15.89
C PRO A 12 5.31 -8.69 15.38
N ASP A 13 4.52 -8.11 16.27
CA ASP A 13 3.28 -7.42 15.90
C ASP A 13 3.52 -6.10 15.16
N ASP A 14 4.68 -5.47 15.32
CA ASP A 14 5.09 -4.31 14.51
C ASP A 14 5.16 -4.70 13.04
N PHE A 15 5.73 -5.86 12.69
CA PHE A 15 5.81 -6.33 11.30
C PHE A 15 4.45 -6.69 10.70
N LYS A 16 3.48 -7.09 11.53
CA LYS A 16 2.12 -7.37 11.05
C LYS A 16 1.42 -6.08 10.65
N LEU A 17 1.64 -4.98 11.36
CA LEU A 17 1.09 -3.67 11.03
C LEU A 17 1.67 -3.09 9.72
N VAL A 18 2.91 -3.45 9.37
CA VAL A 18 3.60 -2.98 8.15
C VAL A 18 2.92 -3.46 6.88
N LYS A 19 2.36 -4.67 6.92
CA LYS A 19 1.66 -5.26 5.77
C LYS A 19 0.20 -4.83 5.76
N SER A 20 -0.02 -3.53 5.55
CA SER A 20 -1.35 -3.05 5.19
C SER A 20 -1.78 -3.71 3.89
N THR A 21 -2.95 -4.33 3.87
CA THR A 21 -3.51 -4.92 2.65
C THR A 21 -4.35 -3.86 1.95
N VAL A 22 -4.04 -3.57 0.70
CA VAL A 22 -4.84 -2.68 -0.14
C VAL A 22 -5.48 -3.49 -1.24
N LEU A 23 -6.79 -3.33 -1.40
CA LEU A 23 -7.54 -3.81 -2.56
C LEU A 23 -8.07 -2.61 -3.32
N LEU A 24 -8.24 -2.77 -4.63
CA LEU A 24 -8.60 -1.67 -5.51
C LEU A 24 -9.71 -2.07 -6.48
N ARG A 25 -10.66 -1.16 -6.69
CA ARG A 25 -11.57 -1.17 -7.84
C ARG A 25 -11.40 0.12 -8.63
N ASN A 26 -11.22 -0.01 -9.94
CA ASN A 26 -11.28 1.09 -10.87
C ASN A 26 -12.73 1.30 -11.31
N ASN A 27 -13.39 2.33 -10.79
CA ASN A 27 -14.80 2.60 -11.11
C ASN A 27 -15.02 3.02 -12.55
N THR A 28 -13.98 3.51 -13.23
CA THR A 28 -14.06 3.93 -14.62
C THR A 28 -13.97 2.74 -15.58
N SER A 29 -13.10 1.76 -15.32
CA SER A 29 -12.90 0.59 -16.21
C SER A 29 -13.56 -0.70 -15.72
N GLY A 30 -14.00 -0.76 -14.46
CA GLY A 30 -14.47 -1.97 -13.79
C GLY A 30 -13.35 -2.95 -13.38
N THR A 31 -12.08 -2.56 -13.55
CA THR A 31 -10.93 -3.40 -13.18
C THR A 31 -10.87 -3.56 -11.66
N GLU A 32 -10.76 -4.80 -11.17
CA GLU A 32 -10.55 -5.10 -9.74
C GLU A 32 -9.17 -5.73 -9.53
N ILE A 33 -8.48 -5.30 -8.47
CA ILE A 33 -7.24 -5.91 -8.01
C ILE A 33 -7.47 -6.35 -6.56
N VAL A 34 -7.67 -7.66 -6.40
CA VAL A 34 -7.93 -8.31 -5.10
C VAL A 34 -6.70 -9.03 -4.54
N ASP A 35 -5.66 -9.16 -5.36
CA ASP A 35 -4.38 -9.70 -4.94
C ASP A 35 -3.54 -8.56 -4.31
N SER A 36 -3.40 -8.63 -2.99
CA SER A 36 -2.71 -7.61 -2.21
C SER A 36 -1.20 -7.53 -2.51
N GLU A 37 -0.60 -8.58 -3.08
CA GLU A 37 0.84 -8.56 -3.41
C GLU A 37 1.15 -7.67 -4.63
N GLN A 38 0.13 -7.42 -5.45
CA GLN A 38 0.22 -6.55 -6.63
C GLN A 38 0.11 -5.06 -6.27
N ILE A 39 -0.26 -4.72 -5.03
CA ILE A 39 -0.44 -3.34 -4.58
C ILE A 39 0.50 -3.07 -3.42
N ALA A 40 1.32 -2.02 -3.52
CA ALA A 40 2.11 -1.54 -2.40
C ALA A 40 1.90 -0.03 -2.21
N ILE A 41 1.76 0.39 -0.95
CA ILE A 41 1.77 1.81 -0.59
C ILE A 41 3.22 2.29 -0.64
N ILE A 42 3.50 3.27 -1.51
CA ILE A 42 4.82 3.88 -1.65
C ILE A 42 4.90 5.11 -0.76
N GLU A 43 3.91 5.98 -0.86
CA GLU A 43 3.81 7.22 -0.07
C GLU A 43 2.36 7.45 0.34
N ILE A 44 2.17 8.12 1.48
CA ILE A 44 0.87 8.45 2.01
C ILE A 44 0.90 9.86 2.59
N SER A 45 -0.16 10.62 2.36
CA SER A 45 -0.37 11.95 2.94
C SER A 45 -1.81 12.10 3.43
N ASN A 46 -2.14 13.26 4.01
CA ASN A 46 -3.50 13.54 4.49
C ASN A 46 -4.53 13.64 3.35
N THR A 47 -4.09 13.87 2.11
CA THR A 47 -4.97 14.12 0.96
C THR A 47 -4.63 13.31 -0.28
N SER A 48 -3.58 12.48 -0.22
CA SER A 48 -3.16 11.65 -1.34
C SER A 48 -2.53 10.34 -0.87
N ILE A 49 -2.52 9.37 -1.77
CA ILE A 49 -1.79 8.10 -1.62
C ILE A 49 -1.12 7.74 -2.93
N THR A 50 0.13 7.30 -2.85
CA THR A 50 0.89 6.81 -4.01
C THR A 50 1.02 5.30 -3.90
N LEU A 51 0.54 4.58 -4.91
CA LEU A 51 0.54 3.13 -4.96
C LEU A 51 1.43 2.62 -6.09
N ARG A 52 2.16 1.53 -5.85
CA ARG A 52 2.66 0.68 -6.92
C ARG A 52 1.54 -0.24 -7.38
N LEU A 53 1.18 -0.15 -8.66
CA LEU A 53 0.13 -0.95 -9.28
C LEU A 53 0.66 -1.64 -10.55
N PRO A 54 0.07 -2.77 -10.99
CA PRO A 54 0.37 -3.36 -12.28
C PRO A 54 0.12 -2.36 -13.43
N GLN A 55 0.91 -2.47 -14.50
CA GLN A 55 0.71 -1.64 -15.67
C GLN A 55 -0.72 -1.78 -16.22
N ASN A 56 -1.26 -0.71 -16.80
CA ASN A 56 -2.60 -0.66 -17.39
C ASN A 56 -3.79 -0.83 -16.41
N SER A 57 -3.55 -0.88 -15.10
CA SER A 57 -4.61 -0.96 -14.08
C SER A 57 -5.52 0.28 -14.02
N CYS A 58 -5.00 1.44 -14.42
CA CYS A 58 -5.72 2.70 -14.43
C CYS A 58 -5.11 3.69 -15.42
N ARG A 59 -5.81 4.82 -15.62
CA ARG A 59 -5.31 5.98 -16.38
C ARG A 59 -5.54 7.25 -15.56
N ILE A 60 -4.86 8.32 -15.94
CA ILE A 60 -5.07 9.65 -15.36
C ILE A 60 -6.56 10.01 -15.44
N SER A 61 -7.07 10.66 -14.39
CA SER A 61 -8.47 11.01 -14.17
C SER A 61 -9.44 9.84 -13.88
N HIS A 62 -8.99 8.59 -13.85
CA HIS A 62 -9.84 7.49 -13.38
C HIS A 62 -10.14 7.65 -11.88
N PHE A 63 -11.34 7.22 -11.48
CA PHE A 63 -11.72 7.13 -10.06
C PHE A 63 -11.48 5.72 -9.55
N LEU A 64 -10.83 5.63 -8.39
CA LEU A 64 -10.46 4.38 -7.75
C LEU A 64 -11.10 4.31 -6.37
N ASP A 65 -11.76 3.19 -6.07
CA ASP A 65 -12.14 2.80 -4.71
C ASP A 65 -11.02 1.96 -4.12
N LEU A 66 -10.52 2.39 -2.97
CA LEU A 66 -9.47 1.74 -2.21
C LEU A 66 -10.07 1.16 -0.93
N PHE A 67 -9.84 -0.13 -0.71
CA PHE A 67 -10.21 -0.84 0.52
C PHE A 67 -8.93 -1.18 1.27
N ILE A 68 -8.63 -0.39 2.30
CA ILE A 68 -7.38 -0.46 3.03
C ILE A 68 -7.60 -1.17 4.35
N PHE A 69 -6.94 -2.30 4.54
CA PHE A 69 -6.93 -3.03 5.81
C PHE A 69 -5.63 -2.71 6.54
N PRO A 70 -5.69 -2.11 7.75
CA PRO A 70 -4.50 -1.79 8.54
C PRO A 70 -3.70 -3.03 8.98
N TYR A 71 -4.26 -4.23 8.78
CA TYR A 71 -3.65 -5.51 9.12
C TYR A 71 -3.82 -6.50 7.96
N PRO A 72 -2.90 -7.47 7.82
CA PRO A 72 -3.00 -8.55 6.85
C PRO A 72 -4.34 -9.28 6.96
N MET A 73 -4.98 -9.51 5.82
CA MET A 73 -6.21 -10.28 5.79
C MET A 73 -5.94 -11.75 6.09
N LYS A 74 -6.78 -12.37 6.93
CA LYS A 74 -6.70 -13.82 7.24
C LYS A 74 -7.19 -14.71 6.10
N LYS A 75 -7.99 -14.15 5.19
CA LYS A 75 -8.58 -14.84 4.04
C LYS A 75 -8.48 -13.93 2.84
N THR A 76 -8.11 -14.48 1.69
CA THR A 76 -8.23 -13.79 0.41
C THR A 76 -9.69 -13.70 0.00
N ILE A 77 -10.03 -12.67 -0.75
CA ILE A 77 -11.35 -12.54 -1.39
C ILE A 77 -11.18 -12.68 -2.90
N SER A 78 -12.14 -13.30 -3.56
CA SER A 78 -12.09 -13.50 -5.01
C SER A 78 -12.61 -12.31 -5.80
N ARG A 79 -13.45 -11.45 -5.20
CA ARG A 79 -14.06 -10.25 -5.80
C ARG A 79 -14.42 -9.23 -4.74
N LEU A 80 -14.48 -7.96 -5.14
CA LEU A 80 -14.95 -6.88 -4.29
C LEU A 80 -16.50 -6.81 -4.31
N PRO A 81 -17.16 -6.45 -3.19
CA PRO A 81 -18.61 -6.28 -3.17
C PRO A 81 -19.04 -5.13 -4.07
N LEU A 82 -20.10 -5.30 -4.87
CA LEU A 82 -20.59 -4.24 -5.77
C LEU A 82 -21.20 -3.06 -5.00
N GLN A 83 -21.71 -3.31 -3.80
CA GLN A 83 -22.34 -2.32 -2.94
C GLN A 83 -21.91 -2.50 -1.50
N GLY A 84 -21.75 -1.36 -0.82
CA GLY A 84 -21.35 -1.32 0.57
C GLY A 84 -19.87 -1.60 0.78
N GLY A 85 -19.46 -1.34 2.01
CA GLY A 85 -18.07 -1.48 2.42
C GLY A 85 -17.64 -2.88 2.77
N ILE A 86 -16.33 -3.12 2.85
CA ILE A 86 -15.80 -4.37 3.38
C ILE A 86 -15.59 -4.21 4.88
N LYS A 87 -16.15 -5.12 5.67
CA LYS A 87 -16.03 -5.04 7.13
C LYS A 87 -14.56 -5.03 7.55
N GLY A 88 -14.16 -3.96 8.22
CA GLY A 88 -12.80 -3.79 8.72
C GLY A 88 -11.83 -3.11 7.75
N SER A 89 -12.27 -2.73 6.54
CA SER A 89 -11.49 -1.81 5.70
C SER A 89 -11.80 -0.35 6.04
N LEU A 90 -10.78 0.47 5.82
CA LEU A 90 -10.92 1.89 5.58
C LEU A 90 -11.18 2.10 4.09
N GLU A 91 -12.32 2.70 3.77
CA GLU A 91 -12.72 2.99 2.39
C GLU A 91 -12.38 4.41 2.02
N VAL A 92 -11.71 4.53 0.88
CA VAL A 92 -11.23 5.79 0.34
C VAL A 92 -11.48 5.80 -1.16
N ILE A 93 -12.08 6.86 -1.67
CA ILE A 93 -12.28 7.09 -3.10
C ILE A 93 -11.37 8.22 -3.53
N GLY A 94 -10.60 8.01 -4.59
CA GLY A 94 -9.70 9.02 -5.11
C GLY A 94 -9.61 9.03 -6.63
N ARG A 95 -9.02 10.11 -7.16
CA ARG A 95 -8.80 10.32 -8.58
C ARG A 95 -7.32 10.17 -8.89
N VAL A 96 -6.98 9.43 -9.94
CA VAL A 96 -5.60 9.31 -10.41
C VAL A 96 -5.13 10.64 -10.98
N VAL A 97 -4.07 11.22 -10.40
CA VAL A 97 -3.52 12.52 -10.82
C VAL A 97 -2.18 12.38 -11.55
N ALA A 98 -1.39 11.35 -11.24
CA ALA A 98 -0.12 11.08 -11.92
C ALA A 98 0.15 9.58 -12.06
N ILE A 99 0.86 9.20 -13.13
CA ILE A 99 1.34 7.84 -13.38
C ILE A 99 2.79 7.92 -13.85
N THR A 100 3.69 7.26 -13.14
CA THR A 100 5.11 7.17 -13.49
C THR A 100 5.48 5.71 -13.74
N SER A 101 5.97 5.40 -14.94
CA SER A 101 6.40 4.03 -15.27
C SER A 101 7.65 3.65 -14.49
N ILE A 102 7.65 2.48 -13.88
CA ILE A 102 8.81 1.93 -13.17
C ILE A 102 9.54 0.93 -14.07
N ASP A 103 9.91 1.36 -15.28
CA ASP A 103 10.73 0.51 -16.17
C ASP A 103 12.21 0.50 -15.73
N ASN A 104 12.62 1.41 -14.83
CA ASN A 104 14.04 1.71 -14.54
C ASN A 104 14.42 1.91 -13.06
N LEU A 105 13.53 1.72 -12.08
CA LEU A 105 13.99 1.72 -10.68
C LEU A 105 14.53 0.33 -10.35
N ASP A 106 15.73 0.29 -9.76
CA ASP A 106 16.43 -0.89 -9.23
C ASP A 106 15.62 -1.56 -8.09
N ILE A 107 14.41 -2.02 -8.38
CA ILE A 107 13.64 -2.86 -7.48
C ILE A 107 14.28 -4.24 -7.59
N ASN A 108 15.11 -4.56 -6.61
CA ASN A 108 15.72 -5.87 -6.35
C ASN A 108 16.06 -6.70 -7.60
N LYS A 109 17.34 -6.68 -8.00
CA LYS A 109 17.93 -7.54 -9.06
C LYS A 109 17.54 -9.03 -9.01
N LYS A 110 16.98 -9.53 -7.91
CA LYS A 110 16.48 -10.90 -7.74
C LYS A 110 15.20 -11.22 -8.54
N GLU A 111 14.32 -10.26 -8.80
CA GLU A 111 13.06 -10.55 -9.54
C GLU A 111 13.27 -10.62 -11.07
N LYS A 112 14.37 -10.04 -11.58
CA LYS A 112 14.73 -10.11 -13.01
C LYS A 112 15.26 -11.49 -13.43
N GLU A 113 15.79 -12.29 -12.51
CA GLU A 113 16.39 -13.60 -12.83
C GLU A 113 15.34 -14.73 -12.99
N GLU A 114 14.12 -14.54 -12.49
CA GLU A 114 13.03 -15.53 -12.60
C GLU A 114 12.03 -15.24 -13.74
N GLY A 115 12.34 -14.31 -14.64
CA GLY A 115 11.58 -14.10 -15.87
C GLY A 115 10.17 -13.51 -15.72
N ASN A 116 9.79 -13.08 -14.51
CA ASN A 116 8.48 -12.50 -14.22
C ASN A 116 8.62 -11.02 -13.84
N CYS A 117 9.18 -10.23 -14.75
CA CYS A 117 9.26 -8.77 -14.59
C CYS A 117 7.85 -8.20 -14.78
N LEU A 118 7.05 -8.19 -13.72
CA LEU A 118 5.76 -7.50 -13.66
C LEU A 118 6.04 -6.00 -13.87
N THR A 119 5.73 -5.48 -15.05
CA THR A 119 5.78 -4.04 -15.31
C THR A 119 4.80 -3.35 -14.36
N CYS A 120 5.32 -2.42 -13.56
CA CYS A 120 4.56 -1.71 -12.54
C CYS A 120 4.64 -0.20 -12.78
N ASN A 121 3.61 0.51 -12.34
CA ASN A 121 3.58 1.97 -12.32
C ASN A 121 3.48 2.48 -10.88
N CYS A 122 4.13 3.59 -10.57
CA CYS A 122 3.79 4.43 -9.43
C CYS A 122 2.59 5.30 -9.82
N VAL A 123 1.51 5.22 -9.07
CA VAL A 123 0.25 5.91 -9.35
C VAL A 123 -0.09 6.78 -8.15
N GLU A 124 -0.14 8.09 -8.37
CA GLU A 124 -0.59 9.06 -7.36
C GLU A 124 -2.10 9.26 -7.46
N ILE A 125 -2.76 9.16 -6.32
CA ILE A 125 -4.20 9.23 -6.18
C ILE A 125 -4.55 10.35 -5.20
N GLU A 126 -5.25 11.37 -5.68
CA GLU A 126 -5.80 12.45 -4.87
C GLU A 126 -7.13 12.00 -4.25
N LEU A 127 -7.27 12.09 -2.93
CA LEU A 127 -8.44 11.58 -2.23
C LEU A 127 -9.62 12.55 -2.37
N THR A 128 -10.79 12.01 -2.69
CA THR A 128 -12.02 12.78 -2.97
C THR A 128 -13.15 12.48 -1.99
N GLN A 129 -13.26 11.24 -1.51
CA GLN A 129 -14.26 10.85 -0.51
C GLN A 129 -13.63 9.87 0.49
N PHE A 130 -13.62 10.24 1.76
CA PHE A 130 -13.09 9.43 2.85
C PHE A 130 -13.56 9.96 4.21
N ASP A 131 -13.50 9.11 5.24
CA ASP A 131 -13.67 9.53 6.64
C ASP A 131 -12.36 10.16 7.14
N ALA A 132 -12.33 11.48 7.24
CA ALA A 132 -11.13 12.23 7.57
C ALA A 132 -10.50 11.82 8.91
N ALA A 133 -11.31 11.55 9.94
CA ALA A 133 -10.81 11.16 11.25
C ALA A 133 -10.17 9.76 11.24
N LYS A 134 -10.78 8.81 10.50
CA LYS A 134 -10.19 7.48 10.33
C LYS A 134 -8.95 7.51 9.45
N TRP A 135 -8.96 8.35 8.41
CA TRP A 135 -7.82 8.52 7.51
C TRP A 135 -6.62 9.11 8.24
N GLU A 136 -6.79 10.22 8.95
CA GLU A 136 -5.74 10.85 9.75
C GLU A 136 -5.13 9.84 10.73
N LYS A 137 -5.98 9.11 11.47
CA LYS A 137 -5.52 8.06 12.38
C LYS A 137 -4.70 6.98 11.66
N PHE A 138 -5.14 6.53 10.49
CA PHE A 138 -4.40 5.56 9.69
C PHE A 138 -3.05 6.10 9.20
N VAL A 139 -3.01 7.34 8.70
CA VAL A 139 -1.79 8.01 8.26
C VAL A 139 -0.79 8.11 9.41
N THR A 140 -1.22 8.59 10.60
CA THR A 140 -0.37 8.68 11.78
C THR A 140 0.21 7.32 12.15
N GLN A 141 -0.63 6.29 12.25
CA GLN A 141 -0.17 4.94 12.57
C GLN A 141 0.83 4.43 11.53
N TYR A 142 0.54 4.59 10.24
CA TYR A 142 1.40 4.15 9.16
C TYR A 142 2.78 4.82 9.22
N VAL A 143 2.82 6.14 9.40
CA VAL A 143 4.07 6.90 9.49
C VAL A 143 4.89 6.52 10.72
N GLU A 144 4.26 6.40 11.90
CA GLU A 144 4.95 5.99 13.13
C GLU A 144 5.62 4.61 12.98
N ILE A 145 4.94 3.67 12.32
CA ILE A 145 5.47 2.34 12.05
C ILE A 145 6.63 2.39 11.05
N GLN A 146 6.49 3.14 9.95
CA GLN A 146 7.57 3.31 8.97
C GLN A 146 8.81 3.95 9.61
N ASP A 147 8.64 4.99 10.43
CA ASP A 147 9.72 5.63 11.17
C ASP A 147 10.43 4.66 12.12
N LYS A 148 9.67 3.83 12.82
CA LYS A 148 10.22 2.80 13.70
C LYS A 148 11.08 1.81 12.92
N ILE A 149 10.63 1.34 11.76
CA ILE A 149 11.41 0.44 10.89
C ILE A 149 12.67 1.12 10.37
N ASN A 150 12.55 2.36 9.91
CA ASN A 150 13.68 3.12 9.35
C ASN A 150 14.78 3.31 10.40
N ARG A 151 14.42 3.59 11.66
CA ARG A 151 15.38 3.65 12.78
C ARG A 151 16.08 2.32 13.02
N LEU A 152 15.34 1.22 13.00
CA LEU A 152 15.90 -0.13 13.18
C LEU A 152 16.80 -0.55 12.01
N SER A 153 16.49 -0.13 10.80
CA SER A 153 17.23 -0.46 9.58
C SER A 153 18.49 0.40 9.40
N GLY A 154 18.43 1.67 9.82
CA GLY A 154 19.55 2.62 9.77
C GLY A 154 20.65 2.35 10.80
N ALA A 155 20.34 1.74 11.95
CA ALA A 155 21.32 1.38 12.98
C ALA A 155 22.35 0.31 12.54
N ARG A 156 22.22 -0.23 11.32
CA ARG A 156 23.09 -1.29 10.79
C ARG A 156 24.28 -0.76 9.98
N ASN A 157 24.31 0.54 9.67
CA ASN A 157 25.35 1.19 8.84
C ASN A 157 26.23 2.18 9.64
N SER A 158 26.22 2.13 10.97
CA SER A 158 27.02 3.00 11.87
C SER A 158 27.95 2.18 12.75
#